data_AF-A0A2E5TXW6-F1
#
_entry.id   AF-A0A2E5TXW6-F1
#
_cell.length_a   1.000
_cell.length_b   1.000
_cell.length_c   1.000
_cell.angle_alpha   90.00
_cell.angle_beta   90.00
_cell.angle_gamma   90.00
#
_symmetry.space_group_name_H-M   'P 1'
#
loop_
_entity.id
_entity.type
_entity.pdbx_description
1 polymer ?
#
loop_
_entity_poly.entity_id
_entity_poly.type
_entity_poly.pdbx_seq_one_letter_code
_entity_poly.pdbx_strand_id
1 'polypeptide(L)' 'MAQEPRKTAKMLNLEKKIKRELEFAIPELVNLYGLTGAAKELGVGKATLSYWMLKLDIEYRKVALAPGESIEIRRLSG' A
#
# COMPACT_ATOMS: atom_id res chain seq x y z
N MET A 1 -0.47 15.13 16.49
CA MET A 1 0.16 13.93 15.90
C MET A 1 -0.94 12.87 15.83
N ALA A 2 -1.39 12.51 14.63
CA ALA A 2 -2.36 11.41 14.51
C ALA A 2 -1.77 10.17 15.18
N GLN A 3 -2.52 9.50 16.05
CA GLN A 3 -2.07 8.25 16.64
C GLN A 3 -1.77 7.26 15.52
N GLU A 4 -0.58 6.65 15.53
CA GLU A 4 -0.26 5.58 14.59
C GLU A 4 -1.36 4.51 14.66
N PRO A 5 -1.97 4.14 13.52
CA PRO A 5 -3.03 3.16 13.53
C PRO A 5 -2.49 1.85 14.10
N ARG A 6 -3.12 1.33 15.17
CA ARG A 6 -2.69 0.08 15.81
C ARG A 6 -2.67 -1.08 14.81
N LYS A 7 -1.48 -1.43 14.32
CA LYS A 7 -1.26 -2.54 13.38
C LYS A 7 -1.72 -3.85 13.99
N THR A 8 -2.30 -4.72 13.16
CA THR A 8 -2.72 -6.06 13.62
C THR A 8 -1.50 -6.98 13.80
N ALA A 9 -1.63 -8.05 14.57
CA ALA A 9 -0.56 -9.04 14.70
C ALA A 9 -0.10 -9.61 13.34
N LYS A 10 -1.06 -9.79 12.40
CA LYS A 10 -0.76 -10.26 11.04
C LYS A 10 0.07 -9.24 10.25
N MET A 11 -0.21 -7.95 10.40
CA MET A 11 0.58 -6.87 9.80
C MET A 11 2.01 -6.89 10.34
N LEU A 12 2.16 -6.88 11.67
CA LEU A 12 3.47 -6.88 12.33
C LEU A 12 4.31 -8.10 11.97
N ASN A 13 3.69 -9.27 11.88
CA ASN A 13 4.39 -10.50 11.46
C ASN A 13 4.85 -10.42 10.01
N LEU A 14 4.06 -9.81 9.13
CA LEU A 14 4.44 -9.63 7.74
C LEU A 14 5.57 -8.60 7.60
N GLU A 15 5.52 -7.48 8.33
CA GLU A 15 6.61 -6.49 8.37
C GLU A 15 7.93 -7.10 8.81
N LYS A 16 7.91 -7.97 9.84
CA LYS A 16 9.10 -8.72 10.26
C LYS A 16 9.64 -9.62 9.16
N LYS A 17 8.75 -10.27 8.40
CA LYS A 17 9.12 -11.18 7.29
C LYS A 17 9.74 -10.42 6.12
N ILE A 18 9.18 -9.26 5.75
CA ILE A 18 9.65 -8.45 4.61
C ILE A 18 10.67 -7.38 4.99
N LYS A 19 10.94 -7.22 6.29
CA LYS A 19 11.85 -6.22 6.89
C LYS A 19 11.57 -4.78 6.44
N ARG A 20 10.30 -4.44 6.22
CA ARG A 20 9.83 -3.10 5.86
C ARG A 20 8.45 -2.85 6.43
N GLU A 21 8.16 -1.59 6.72
CA GLU A 21 6.83 -1.13 7.13
C GLU A 21 5.84 -1.20 5.97
N LEU A 22 4.60 -1.57 6.28
CA LEU A 22 3.54 -1.73 5.28
C LEU A 22 3.13 -0.40 4.63
N GLU A 23 3.30 0.72 5.32
CA GLU A 23 3.04 2.08 4.83
C GLU A 23 3.89 2.41 3.59
N PHE A 24 5.06 1.81 3.46
CA PHE A 24 5.91 1.97 2.28
C PHE A 24 5.80 0.79 1.32
N ALA A 25 5.77 -0.43 1.86
CA ALA A 25 5.74 -1.62 1.02
C ALA A 25 4.43 -1.75 0.23
N ILE A 26 3.26 -1.42 0.83
CA ILE A 26 1.97 -1.57 0.16
C ILE A 26 1.85 -0.62 -1.05
N PRO A 27 2.08 0.71 -0.94
CA PRO A 27 1.96 1.60 -2.09
C PRO A 27 2.89 1.21 -3.24
N GLU A 28 4.14 0.82 -2.93
CA GLU A 28 5.10 0.38 -3.94
C GLU A 28 4.61 -0.88 -4.67
N LEU A 29 4.17 -1.90 -3.94
CA LEU A 29 3.67 -3.13 -4.55
C LEU A 29 2.39 -2.90 -5.36
N VAL A 30 1.49 -2.03 -4.88
CA VAL A 30 0.27 -1.67 -5.60
C VAL A 30 0.59 -0.89 -6.87
N ASN A 31 1.60 -0.02 -6.86
CA ASN A 31 2.06 0.68 -8.07
C ASN A 31 2.69 -0.28 -9.09
N LEU A 32 3.44 -1.29 -8.63
CA LEU A 32 4.09 -2.28 -9.49
C LEU A 32 3.12 -3.31 -10.07
N TYR A 33 2.20 -3.83 -9.25
CA TYR A 33 1.41 -5.03 -9.58
C TYR A 33 -0.11 -4.81 -9.53
N GLY A 34 -0.57 -3.62 -9.19
CA GLY A 34 -1.96 -3.35 -8.87
C GLY A 34 -2.41 -4.01 -7.56
N LEU A 35 -3.64 -3.68 -7.12
CA LEU A 35 -4.17 -4.13 -5.83
C LEU A 35 -4.23 -5.67 -5.70
N THR A 36 -4.67 -6.37 -6.75
CA THR A 36 -4.78 -7.84 -6.73
C THR A 36 -3.41 -8.50 -6.71
N GLY A 37 -2.45 -8.00 -7.51
CA GLY A 37 -1.09 -8.52 -7.55
C GLY A 37 -0.36 -8.31 -6.23
N ALA A 38 -0.43 -7.10 -5.66
CA ALA A 38 0.13 -6.79 -4.35
C ALA A 38 -0.42 -7.70 -3.23
N ALA A 39 -1.72 -7.99 -3.24
CA ALA A 39 -2.33 -8.91 -2.27
C ALA A 39 -1.73 -10.32 -2.37
N LYS A 40 -1.53 -10.80 -3.61
CA LYS A 40 -0.89 -12.09 -3.88
C LYS A 40 0.56 -12.11 -3.38
N GLU A 41 1.35 -11.09 -3.69
CA GLU A 41 2.75 -10.97 -3.23
C GLU A 41 2.87 -10.96 -1.71
N LEU A 42 1.94 -10.29 -1.03
CA LEU A 42 1.88 -10.23 0.44
C LEU A 42 1.25 -11.48 1.08
N GLY A 43 0.75 -12.43 0.29
CA GLY A 43 0.10 -13.64 0.79
C GLY A 43 -1.20 -13.37 1.55
N VAL A 44 -1.95 -12.35 1.15
CA VAL A 44 -3.22 -11.95 1.78
C VAL A 44 -4.36 -11.86 0.76
N GLY A 45 -5.60 -11.91 1.24
CA GLY A 45 -6.76 -11.67 0.39
C GLY A 45 -6.86 -10.18 0.00
N LYS A 46 -7.42 -9.91 -1.18
CA LYS A 46 -7.63 -8.53 -1.68
C LYS A 46 -8.40 -7.66 -0.68
N ALA A 47 -9.46 -8.20 -0.06
CA ALA A 47 -10.24 -7.49 0.96
C ALA A 47 -9.41 -7.16 2.21
N THR A 48 -8.50 -8.08 2.61
CA THR A 48 -7.57 -7.83 3.72
C THR A 48 -6.60 -6.70 3.38
N LEU A 49 -6.04 -6.68 2.18
CA LEU A 49 -5.14 -5.61 1.76
C LEU A 49 -5.86 -4.26 1.68
N SER A 50 -7.07 -4.24 1.11
CA SER A 50 -7.93 -3.04 1.09
C SER A 50 -8.23 -2.52 2.49
N TYR A 51 -8.54 -3.40 3.44
CA TYR A 51 -8.75 -3.01 4.84
C TYR A 51 -7.48 -2.45 5.48
N TRP A 52 -6.31 -3.03 5.20
CA TRP A 52 -5.04 -2.52 5.71
C TRP A 52 -4.70 -1.14 5.16
N MET A 53 -4.95 -0.89 3.87
CA MET A 53 -4.75 0.43 3.28
C MET A 53 -5.63 1.47 3.95
N LEU A 54 -6.92 1.18 4.15
CA LEU A 54 -7.83 2.06 4.90
C LEU A 54 -7.31 2.31 6.32
N LYS A 55 -6.85 1.26 7.00
CA LYS A 55 -6.34 1.37 8.37
C LYS A 55 -5.06 2.19 8.48
N LEU A 56 -4.18 2.10 7.48
CA LEU A 56 -2.89 2.79 7.42
C LEU A 56 -2.99 4.17 6.74
N ASP A 57 -4.21 4.65 6.47
CA ASP A 57 -4.45 5.90 5.74
C ASP A 57 -3.73 5.96 4.38
N ILE A 58 -3.63 4.82 3.70
CA ILE A 58 -3.06 4.70 2.36
C ILE A 58 -4.16 4.95 1.33
N GLU A 59 -4.05 6.06 0.63
CA GLU A 59 -4.95 6.39 -0.46
C GLU A 59 -4.48 5.73 -1.78
N TYR A 60 -5.39 5.04 -2.45
CA TYR A 60 -5.14 4.47 -3.78
C TYR A 60 -6.00 5.15 -4.83
N ARG A 61 -5.33 5.75 -5.81
CA ARG A 61 -5.95 6.44 -6.93
C ARG A 61 -5.65 5.70 -8.22
N LYS A 62 -6.69 5.45 -9.02
CA LYS A 62 -6.55 5.01 -10.41
C LYS A 62 -6.66 6.23 -11.30
N VAL A 63 -5.71 6.37 -12.21
CA VAL A 63 -5.67 7.47 -13.17
C VAL A 63 -5.60 6.84 -14.56
N ALA A 64 -6.52 7.23 -15.44
CA ALA A 64 -6.45 6.88 -16.85
C ALA A 64 -5.64 7.95 -17.58
N LEU A 65 -4.74 7.52 -18.45
CA LEU A 65 -3.87 8.39 -19.23
C LEU A 65 -4.13 8.19 -20.72
N ALA A 66 -4.20 9.29 -21.46
CA ALA A 66 -4.18 9.29 -22.91
C ALA A 66 -2.78 8.91 -23.44
N PRO A 67 -2.65 8.53 -24.72
CA PRO A 67 -1.35 8.26 -25.32
C PRO A 67 -0.37 9.43 -25.16
N GLY A 68 0.79 9.17 -24.55
CA GLY A 68 1.83 10.17 -24.30
C GLY A 68 1.73 10.90 -22.96
N GLU A 69 0.67 10.71 -22.18
CA GLU A 69 0.59 11.26 -20.83
C GLU A 69 1.37 10.41 -19.81
N SER A 70 1.85 11.06 -18.74
CA SER A 70 2.57 10.40 -17.65
C SER A 70 2.09 10.93 -16.30
N ILE A 71 2.28 10.13 -15.24
CA ILE A 71 1.97 10.52 -13.85
C ILE A 71 3.27 10.58 -13.08
N GLU A 72 3.46 11.68 -12.38
CA GLU A 72 4.53 11.83 -11.41
C GLU A 72 3.93 11.88 -10.00
N ILE A 73 4.42 11.02 -9.11
CA ILE A 73 4.03 11.03 -7.69
C ILE A 73 5.09 11.82 -6.94
N ARG A 74 4.71 12.98 -6.39
CA ARG A 74 5.57 13.80 -5.55
C ARG A 74 5.11 13.69 -4.10
N ARG A 75 6.04 13.37 -3.20
CA ARG A 75 5.82 13.58 -1.77
C ARG A 75 6.06 15.06 -1.51
N LEU A 76 4.98 15.80 -1.25
CA LEU A 76 5.11 17.12 -0.65
C LEU A 76 5.60 16.85 0.78
N SER A 77 6.90 17.00 1.03
CA SER A 77 7.53 16.90 2.36
C SER A 77 6.69 17.68 3.37
N GLY A 78 6.47 17.23 4.61
CA GLY A 78 7.44 16.67 5.55
C GLY A 78 7.41 17.57 6.77
#